data_AF-A0A4Y2HET3-F1
#
_entry.id   AF-A0A4Y2HET3-F1
#
_cell.length_a   1.000
_cell.length_b   1.000
_cell.length_c   1.000
_cell.angle_alpha   90.00
_cell.angle_beta   90.00
_cell.angle_gamma   90.00
#
_symmetry.space_group_name_H-M   'P 1'
#
loop_
_entity.id
_entity.type
_entity.pdbx_description
1 polymer ?
#
loop_
_entity_poly.entity_id
_entity_poly.type
_entity_poly.pdbx_seq_one_letter_code
_entity_poly.pdbx_strand_id
1 'polypeptide(L)'
;MPETGPLTRSMDKQFEKLFAMMAEMKAGQEGLEWKMEAGQEGLEQKMEAGQERLEQEMRSGQEEIKSQIQAHTESQVEEMKTHVDGCIGKIEEEVQSSPEFISSRPTVKPLTFDGQTPWTVFKTQFDVVSSTNGWTDFVKASQLVASLRGSAAEVLQGIPADKDRLNDGRESFGI
;
A
#
# COMPACT_ATOMS: atom_id res chain seq x y z
N MET A 1 41.14 -69.13 -70.45
CA MET A 1 41.29 -68.39 -69.18
C MET A 1 42.76 -68.09 -69.01
N PRO A 2 43.21 -66.84 -68.86
CA PRO A 2 44.63 -66.57 -68.65
C PRO A 2 44.98 -66.88 -67.19
N GLU A 3 45.82 -67.89 -66.99
CA GLU A 3 46.46 -68.22 -65.72
C GLU A 3 47.44 -67.09 -65.37
N THR A 4 47.18 -66.35 -64.31
CA THR A 4 48.12 -65.39 -63.73
C THR A 4 49.22 -66.14 -62.97
N GLY A 5 50.48 -65.99 -63.41
CA GLY A 5 51.61 -66.73 -62.85
C GLY A 5 51.91 -66.41 -61.37
N PRO A 6 52.66 -67.27 -60.64
CA PRO A 6 52.92 -67.16 -59.19
C PRO A 6 53.46 -65.80 -58.71
N LEU A 7 54.22 -65.11 -59.56
CA LEU A 7 54.82 -63.79 -59.28
C LEU A 7 53.76 -62.66 -59.19
N THR A 8 52.74 -62.68 -60.06
CA THR A 8 51.67 -61.66 -60.06
C THR A 8 50.81 -61.73 -58.80
N ARG A 9 50.48 -62.96 -58.36
CA ARG A 9 49.71 -63.22 -57.14
C ARG A 9 50.44 -62.81 -55.85
N SER A 10 51.78 -62.86 -55.83
CA SER A 10 52.58 -62.41 -54.70
C SER A 10 52.60 -60.89 -54.57
N MET A 11 52.63 -60.18 -55.69
CA MET A 11 52.60 -58.71 -55.74
C MET A 11 51.25 -58.17 -55.26
N ASP A 12 50.14 -58.76 -55.70
CA ASP A 12 48.78 -58.40 -55.24
C ASP A 12 48.63 -58.54 -53.71
N LYS A 13 49.19 -59.61 -53.13
CA LYS A 13 49.14 -59.85 -51.69
C LYS A 13 49.90 -58.79 -50.86
N GLN A 14 50.95 -58.19 -51.42
CA GLN A 14 51.69 -57.09 -50.77
C GLN A 14 50.89 -55.78 -50.82
N PHE A 15 50.21 -55.50 -51.94
CA PHE A 15 49.34 -54.33 -52.06
C PHE A 15 48.14 -54.40 -51.12
N GLU A 16 47.49 -55.57 -50.99
CA GLU A 16 46.39 -55.75 -50.03
C GLU A 16 46.83 -55.51 -48.58
N LYS A 17 48.04 -55.96 -48.22
CA LYS A 17 48.60 -55.69 -46.88
C LYS A 17 48.87 -54.20 -46.66
N LEU A 18 49.31 -53.48 -47.69
CA LEU A 18 49.51 -52.03 -47.64
C LEU A 18 48.18 -51.28 -47.47
N PHE A 19 47.14 -51.68 -48.20
CA PHE A 19 45.80 -51.09 -48.06
C PHE A 19 45.19 -51.34 -46.68
N ALA A 20 45.33 -52.55 -46.14
CA ALA A 20 44.89 -52.88 -44.78
C ALA A 20 45.59 -52.00 -43.73
N MET A 21 46.91 -51.82 -43.85
CA MET A 21 47.67 -50.94 -42.95
C MET A 21 47.23 -49.48 -43.05
N MET A 22 46.96 -48.98 -44.26
CA MET A 22 46.45 -47.62 -44.47
C MET A 22 45.05 -47.44 -43.87
N ALA A 23 44.18 -48.44 -44.00
CA ALA A 23 42.84 -48.43 -43.42
C ALA A 23 42.89 -48.44 -41.88
N GLU A 24 43.74 -49.28 -41.28
CA GLU A 24 43.93 -49.31 -39.82
C GLU A 24 44.50 -47.99 -39.29
N MET A 25 45.50 -47.42 -39.98
CA MET A 25 46.06 -46.12 -39.61
C MET A 25 45.01 -45.01 -39.65
N LYS A 26 44.19 -45.00 -40.71
CA LYS A 26 43.12 -44.02 -40.86
C LYS A 26 42.04 -44.17 -39.79
N ALA A 27 41.59 -45.40 -39.52
CA ALA A 27 40.64 -45.67 -38.46
C ALA A 27 41.20 -45.30 -37.07
N GLY A 28 42.50 -45.52 -36.83
CA GLY A 28 43.17 -45.09 -35.60
C GLY A 28 43.23 -43.58 -35.44
N GLN A 29 43.48 -42.85 -36.54
CA GLN A 29 43.47 -41.39 -36.56
C GLN A 29 42.06 -40.83 -36.30
N GLU A 30 41.05 -41.31 -37.02
CA GLU A 30 39.65 -40.92 -36.84
C GLU A 30 39.16 -41.25 -35.41
N GLY A 31 39.56 -42.41 -34.87
CA GLY A 31 39.22 -42.78 -33.50
C GLY A 31 39.90 -41.93 -32.42
N LEU A 32 41.07 -41.36 -32.70
CA LEU A 32 41.76 -40.42 -31.82
C LEU A 32 41.09 -39.04 -31.87
N GLU A 33 40.74 -38.57 -33.07
CA GLU A 33 40.02 -37.32 -33.30
C GLU A 33 38.65 -37.34 -32.59
N TRP A 34 37.87 -38.41 -32.79
CA TRP A 34 36.59 -38.59 -32.10
C TRP A 34 36.70 -38.54 -30.57
N LYS A 35 37.74 -39.17 -29.99
CA LYS A 35 37.96 -39.13 -28.53
C LYS A 35 38.32 -37.73 -28.04
N MET A 36 39.06 -36.97 -28.85
CA MET A 36 39.42 -35.59 -28.52
C MET A 36 38.19 -34.69 -28.55
N GLU A 37 37.37 -34.80 -29.60
CA GLU A 37 36.12 -34.07 -29.75
C GLU A 37 35.14 -34.40 -28.61
N ALA A 38 34.86 -35.68 -28.38
CA ALA A 38 33.96 -36.10 -27.30
C ALA A 38 34.48 -35.68 -25.91
N GLY A 39 35.80 -35.66 -25.71
CA GLY A 39 36.42 -35.17 -24.48
C GLY A 39 36.26 -33.66 -24.30
N GLN A 40 36.39 -32.90 -25.38
CA GLN A 40 36.20 -31.45 -25.40
C GLN A 40 34.74 -31.08 -25.16
N GLU A 41 33.82 -31.69 -25.91
CA GLU A 41 32.37 -31.48 -25.72
C GLU A 41 31.94 -31.84 -24.29
N GLY A 42 32.46 -32.95 -23.74
CA GLY A 42 32.16 -33.36 -22.37
C GLY A 42 32.70 -32.39 -21.30
N LEU A 43 33.80 -31.68 -21.59
CA LEU A 43 34.33 -30.63 -20.72
C LEU A 43 33.46 -29.37 -20.79
N GLU A 44 33.08 -28.97 -22.00
CA GLU A 44 32.25 -27.79 -22.26
C GLU A 44 30.87 -27.95 -21.62
N GLN A 45 30.20 -29.09 -21.82
CA GLN A 45 28.93 -29.40 -21.17
C GLN A 45 28.99 -29.32 -19.64
N LYS A 46 30.09 -29.80 -19.04
CA LYS A 46 30.27 -29.72 -17.58
C LYS A 46 30.49 -28.30 -17.09
N MET A 47 31.17 -27.48 -17.88
CA MET A 47 31.37 -26.06 -17.57
C MET A 47 30.05 -25.31 -17.64
N GLU A 48 29.28 -25.49 -18.70
CA GLU A 48 27.96 -24.89 -18.88
C GLU A 48 27.00 -25.32 -17.78
N ALA A 49 26.88 -26.62 -17.51
CA ALA A 49 26.02 -27.13 -16.43
C ALA A 49 26.47 -26.62 -15.06
N GLY A 50 27.78 -26.46 -14.84
CA GLY A 50 28.32 -25.88 -13.62
C GLY A 50 27.94 -24.41 -13.45
N GLN A 51 28.01 -23.63 -14.53
CA GLN A 51 27.61 -22.23 -14.55
C GLN A 51 26.10 -22.07 -14.33
N GLU A 52 25.28 -22.83 -15.05
CA GLU A 52 23.82 -22.78 -14.92
C GLU A 52 23.38 -23.11 -13.48
N ARG A 53 23.97 -24.14 -12.87
CA ARG A 53 23.71 -24.48 -11.47
C ARG A 53 24.05 -23.34 -10.52
N LEU A 54 25.19 -22.67 -10.72
CA LEU A 54 25.59 -21.54 -9.88
C LEU A 54 24.61 -20.37 -10.03
N GLU A 55 24.22 -20.04 -11.25
CA GLU A 55 23.23 -18.99 -11.52
C GLU A 55 21.87 -19.31 -10.90
N GLN A 56 21.44 -20.56 -10.96
CA GLN A 56 20.20 -21.03 -10.35
C GLN A 56 20.25 -20.93 -8.82
N GLU A 57 21.35 -21.37 -8.19
CA GLU A 57 21.54 -21.29 -6.73
C GLU A 57 21.54 -19.83 -6.26
N MET A 58 22.23 -18.93 -6.98
CA MET A 58 22.21 -17.50 -6.66
C MET A 58 20.80 -16.91 -6.76
N ARG A 59 20.06 -17.23 -7.83
CA ARG A 59 18.69 -16.76 -8.02
C ARG A 59 17.76 -17.28 -6.93
N SER A 60 17.84 -18.57 -6.62
CA SER A 60 17.05 -19.19 -5.56
C SER A 60 17.35 -18.58 -4.20
N GLY A 61 18.63 -18.38 -3.86
CA GLY A 61 19.03 -17.75 -2.61
C GLY A 61 18.55 -16.31 -2.49
N GLN A 62 18.58 -15.54 -3.58
CA GLN A 62 18.03 -14.18 -3.59
C GLN A 62 16.51 -14.15 -3.36
N GLU A 63 15.75 -15.01 -4.03
CA GLU A 63 14.30 -15.08 -3.84
C GLU A 63 13.93 -15.57 -2.43
N GLU A 64 14.67 -16.51 -1.87
CA GLU A 64 14.47 -16.97 -0.49
C GLU A 64 14.68 -15.83 0.53
N ILE A 65 15.80 -15.11 0.42
CA ILE A 65 16.08 -13.96 1.30
C ILE A 65 14.99 -12.90 1.17
N LYS A 66 14.57 -12.58 -0.06
CA LYS A 66 13.52 -11.61 -0.32
C LYS A 66 12.18 -12.04 0.30
N SER A 67 11.80 -13.30 0.13
CA SER A 67 10.58 -13.86 0.71
C SER A 67 10.60 -13.83 2.23
N GLN A 68 11.72 -14.20 2.87
CA GLN A 68 11.86 -14.15 4.32
C GLN A 68 11.76 -12.72 4.87
N ILE A 69 12.44 -11.76 4.23
CA ILE A 69 12.37 -10.34 4.62
C ILE A 69 10.93 -9.83 4.51
N GLN A 70 10.25 -10.12 3.38
CA GLN A 70 8.88 -9.68 3.17
C GLN A 70 7.94 -10.25 4.25
N ALA A 71 8.00 -11.56 4.51
CA ALA A 71 7.16 -12.20 5.52
C ALA A 71 7.42 -11.64 6.93
N HIS A 72 8.69 -11.40 7.28
CA HIS A 72 9.05 -10.79 8.55
C HIS A 72 8.51 -9.36 8.67
N THR A 73 8.64 -8.54 7.63
CA THR A 73 8.10 -7.17 7.61
C THR A 73 6.57 -7.17 7.74
N GLU A 74 5.86 -8.03 7.00
CA GLU A 74 4.41 -8.15 7.09
C GLU A 74 3.97 -8.54 8.52
N SER A 75 4.66 -9.53 9.12
CA SER A 75 4.39 -9.95 10.49
C SER A 75 4.60 -8.82 11.50
N GLN A 76 5.69 -8.05 11.40
CA GLN A 76 5.97 -6.94 12.31
C GLN A 76 4.96 -5.79 12.15
N VAL A 77 4.51 -5.53 10.93
CA VAL A 77 3.49 -4.50 10.68
C VAL A 77 2.16 -4.90 11.30
N GLU A 78 1.73 -6.15 11.15
CA GLU A 78 0.51 -6.64 11.79
C GLU A 78 0.61 -6.66 13.32
N GLU A 79 1.75 -7.07 13.88
CA GLU A 79 1.98 -6.98 15.34
C GLU A 79 1.87 -5.54 15.84
N MET A 80 2.55 -4.60 15.18
CA MET A 80 2.49 -3.18 15.53
C MET A 80 1.07 -2.62 15.42
N LYS A 81 0.33 -3.01 14.38
CA LYS A 81 -1.07 -2.61 14.18
C LYS A 81 -1.94 -3.08 15.35
N THR A 82 -1.85 -4.36 15.72
CA THR A 82 -2.60 -4.89 16.87
C THR A 82 -2.25 -4.20 18.18
N HIS A 83 -0.97 -3.86 18.38
CA HIS A 83 -0.54 -3.10 19.56
C HIS A 83 -1.11 -1.68 19.58
N VAL A 84 -1.06 -0.97 18.44
CA VAL A 84 -1.62 0.38 18.31
C VAL A 84 -3.13 0.38 18.55
N ASP A 85 -3.87 -0.54 17.92
CA ASP A 85 -5.32 -0.69 18.12
C ASP A 85 -5.65 -0.95 19.60
N GLY A 86 -4.86 -1.80 20.27
CA GLY A 86 -5.00 -2.06 21.70
C GLY A 86 -4.70 -0.85 22.59
N CYS A 87 -3.71 -0.01 22.22
CA CYS A 87 -3.43 1.25 22.90
C CYS A 87 -4.57 2.26 22.73
N ILE A 88 -5.12 2.38 21.51
CA ILE A 88 -6.25 3.28 21.22
C ILE A 88 -7.46 2.89 22.07
N GLY A 89 -7.82 1.61 22.11
CA GLY A 89 -8.97 1.14 22.91
C GLY A 89 -8.84 1.47 24.40
N LYS A 90 -7.64 1.36 24.98
CA LYS A 90 -7.40 1.74 26.38
C LYS A 90 -7.58 3.24 26.62
N ILE A 91 -7.08 4.08 25.70
CA ILE A 91 -7.24 5.54 25.82
C ILE A 91 -8.72 5.93 25.70
N GLU A 92 -9.46 5.30 24.78
CA GLU A 92 -10.90 5.55 24.63
C GLU A 92 -11.67 5.16 25.91
N GLU A 93 -11.31 4.05 26.55
CA GLU A 93 -11.87 3.64 27.85
C GLU A 93 -11.56 4.67 28.95
N GLU A 94 -10.31 5.10 29.09
CA GLU A 94 -9.90 6.10 30.08
C GLU A 94 -10.63 7.45 29.88
N VAL A 95 -10.77 7.91 28.63
CA VAL A 95 -11.49 9.15 28.29
C VAL A 95 -12.99 9.05 28.62
N GLN A 96 -13.62 7.91 28.40
CA GLN A 96 -15.05 7.72 28.70
C GLN A 96 -15.31 7.50 30.20
N SER A 97 -14.34 6.93 30.92
CA SER A 97 -14.45 6.64 32.36
C SER A 97 -14.21 7.85 33.27
N SER A 98 -13.73 8.98 32.74
CA SER A 98 -13.50 10.22 33.48
C SER A 98 -14.64 11.23 33.29
N PRO A 99 -15.51 11.43 34.30
CA PRO A 99 -16.51 12.50 34.26
C PRO A 99 -15.88 13.90 34.31
N GLU A 100 -14.61 14.00 34.72
CA GLU A 100 -13.93 15.28 34.98
C GLU A 100 -13.59 16.05 33.69
N PHE A 101 -13.38 15.35 32.57
CA PHE A 101 -13.01 15.98 31.29
C PHE A 101 -14.19 16.66 30.59
N ILE A 102 -15.41 16.18 30.83
CA ILE A 102 -16.66 16.83 30.36
C ILE A 102 -17.19 17.87 31.36
N SER A 103 -16.77 17.79 32.62
CA SER A 103 -17.25 18.65 33.72
C SER A 103 -16.43 19.93 33.95
N SER A 104 -15.23 20.05 33.39
CA SER A 104 -14.35 21.20 33.67
C SER A 104 -14.66 22.44 32.83
N ARG A 105 -15.78 22.45 32.09
CA ARG A 105 -16.14 23.59 31.25
C ARG A 105 -16.52 24.79 32.13
N PRO A 106 -15.81 25.93 32.03
CA PRO A 106 -16.20 27.12 32.77
C PRO A 106 -17.66 27.46 32.45
N THR A 107 -18.49 27.62 33.48
CA THR A 107 -19.88 28.06 33.31
C THR A 107 -19.91 29.57 33.51
N VAL A 108 -19.19 30.31 32.67
CA VAL A 108 -19.15 31.78 32.77
C VAL A 108 -20.54 32.30 32.44
N LYS A 109 -21.21 32.94 33.40
CA LYS A 109 -22.58 33.43 33.20
C LYS A 109 -22.58 34.55 32.16
N PRO A 110 -23.49 34.53 31.17
CA PRO A 110 -23.66 35.65 30.25
C PRO A 110 -24.06 36.93 31.00
N LEU A 111 -23.54 38.07 30.55
CA LEU A 111 -23.90 39.38 31.08
C LEU A 111 -25.31 39.77 30.62
N THR A 112 -25.98 40.61 31.41
CA THR A 112 -27.25 41.23 31.04
C THR A 112 -27.02 42.48 30.20
N PHE A 113 -27.84 42.69 29.16
CA PHE A 113 -27.83 43.89 28.33
C PHE A 113 -29.12 44.67 28.51
N ASP A 114 -29.01 45.84 29.13
CA ASP A 114 -30.09 46.78 29.43
C ASP A 114 -30.02 48.07 28.58
N GLY A 115 -29.04 48.16 27.67
CA GLY A 115 -28.78 49.33 26.83
C GLY A 115 -27.84 50.38 27.41
N GLN A 116 -27.31 50.21 28.64
CA GLN A 116 -26.37 51.16 29.25
C GLN A 116 -24.95 51.08 28.65
N THR A 117 -24.53 49.88 28.24
CA THR A 117 -23.24 49.66 27.59
C THR A 117 -23.42 49.73 26.07
N PRO A 118 -22.47 50.29 25.30
CA PRO A 118 -22.53 50.21 23.84
C PRO A 118 -22.63 48.76 23.34
N TRP A 119 -23.52 48.52 22.37
CA TRP A 119 -23.77 47.19 21.81
C TRP A 119 -22.51 46.47 21.32
N THR A 120 -21.54 47.22 20.77
CA THR A 120 -20.26 46.68 20.29
C THR A 120 -19.43 46.07 21.41
N VAL A 121 -19.42 46.68 22.60
CA VAL A 121 -18.70 46.18 23.77
C VAL A 121 -19.39 44.92 24.31
N PHE A 122 -20.73 44.94 24.37
CA PHE A 122 -21.51 43.78 24.79
C PHE A 122 -21.30 42.57 23.86
N LYS A 123 -21.35 42.76 22.53
CA LYS A 123 -21.09 41.67 21.58
C LYS A 123 -19.70 41.06 21.75
N THR A 124 -18.65 41.87 21.87
CA THR A 124 -17.29 41.36 22.08
C THR A 124 -17.19 40.52 23.36
N GLN A 125 -17.79 40.98 24.46
CA GLN A 125 -17.80 40.23 25.72
C GLN A 125 -18.63 38.94 25.61
N PHE A 126 -19.79 39.01 24.94
CA PHE A 126 -20.64 37.85 24.69
C PHE A 126 -19.94 36.79 23.83
N ASP A 127 -19.20 37.20 22.80
CA ASP A 127 -18.43 36.32 21.93
C ASP A 127 -17.30 35.61 22.70
N VAL A 128 -16.59 36.32 23.58
CA VAL A 128 -15.57 35.74 24.46
C VAL A 128 -16.18 34.70 25.40
N VAL A 129 -17.29 35.04 26.07
CA VAL A 129 -18.00 34.13 26.99
C VAL A 129 -18.52 32.91 26.23
N SER A 130 -19.13 33.10 25.06
CA SER A 130 -19.69 32.00 24.27
C SER A 130 -18.62 31.06 23.73
N SER A 131 -17.44 31.58 23.36
CA SER A 131 -16.31 30.78 22.88
C SER A 131 -15.66 30.01 24.03
N THR A 132 -15.49 30.64 25.18
CA THR A 132 -14.94 30.01 26.41
C THR A 132 -15.84 28.88 26.90
N ASN A 133 -17.15 29.09 26.83
CA ASN A 133 -18.16 28.09 27.16
C ASN A 133 -18.52 27.19 25.97
N GLY A 134 -17.79 27.29 24.85
CA GLY A 134 -18.07 26.74 23.51
C GLY A 134 -19.56 26.45 23.23
N TRP A 135 -20.37 27.49 23.32
CA TRP A 135 -21.78 27.45 22.95
C TRP A 135 -21.93 27.21 21.46
N THR A 136 -22.86 26.33 21.09
CA THR A 136 -23.33 26.22 19.70
C THR A 136 -24.12 27.46 19.31
N ASP A 137 -24.29 27.73 18.02
CA ASP A 137 -25.03 28.91 17.55
C ASP A 137 -26.46 28.98 18.10
N PHE A 138 -27.08 27.82 18.30
CA PHE A 138 -28.38 27.70 18.96
C PHE A 138 -28.35 28.19 20.42
N VAL A 139 -27.33 27.80 21.19
CA VAL A 139 -27.16 28.24 22.59
C VAL A 139 -26.79 29.72 22.64
N LYS A 140 -25.96 30.20 21.70
CA LYS A 140 -25.64 31.63 21.56
C LYS A 140 -26.90 32.45 21.32
N ALA A 141 -27.76 32.04 20.40
CA ALA A 141 -29.02 32.75 20.13
C ALA A 141 -29.95 32.77 21.37
N SER A 142 -30.12 31.62 22.02
CA SER A 142 -30.97 31.50 23.22
C SER A 142 -30.45 32.34 24.38
N GLN A 143 -29.13 32.33 24.62
CA GLN A 143 -28.51 33.13 25.67
C GLN A 143 -28.53 34.62 25.36
N LEU A 144 -28.36 35.00 24.08
CA LEU A 144 -28.46 36.39 23.66
C LEU A 144 -29.84 36.95 23.97
N VAL A 145 -30.90 36.21 23.64
CA VAL A 145 -32.28 36.55 24.00
C VAL A 145 -32.46 36.63 25.51
N ALA A 146 -31.93 35.66 26.26
CA ALA A 146 -32.03 35.61 27.72
C ALA A 146 -31.26 36.74 28.42
N SER A 147 -30.23 37.30 27.79
CA SER A 147 -29.43 38.42 28.29
C SER A 147 -30.13 39.78 28.18
N LEU A 148 -31.08 39.95 27.25
CA LEU A 148 -31.74 41.24 27.06
C LEU A 148 -32.67 41.59 28.23
N ARG A 149 -32.67 42.85 28.65
CA ARG A 149 -33.53 43.39 29.71
C ARG A 149 -34.03 44.78 29.34
N GLY A 150 -35.14 45.21 29.97
CA GLY A 150 -35.72 46.53 29.76
C GLY A 150 -36.05 46.81 28.29
N SER A 151 -35.81 48.04 27.84
CA SER A 151 -36.08 48.49 26.47
C SER A 151 -35.33 47.70 25.39
N ALA A 152 -34.21 47.06 25.72
CA ALA A 152 -33.50 46.19 24.79
C ALA A 152 -34.26 44.88 24.48
N ALA A 153 -35.05 44.38 25.44
CA ALA A 153 -35.88 43.18 25.23
C ALA A 153 -37.14 43.48 24.39
N GLU A 154 -37.64 44.71 24.43
CA GLU A 154 -38.83 45.13 23.66
C GLU A 154 -38.61 45.07 22.15
N VAL A 155 -37.35 45.21 21.68
CA VAL A 155 -36.97 45.07 20.27
C VAL A 155 -37.36 43.70 19.69
N LEU A 156 -37.36 42.65 20.52
CA LEU A 156 -37.74 41.31 20.09
C LEU A 156 -39.26 41.15 19.88
N GLN A 157 -40.09 42.02 20.45
CA GLN A 157 -41.55 41.99 20.28
C GLN A 157 -41.99 42.63 18.96
N GLY A 158 -41.13 43.44 18.33
CA GLY A 158 -41.40 44.12 17.07
C GLY A 158 -41.13 43.29 15.81
N ILE A 159 -40.64 42.05 15.94
CA ILE A 159 -40.36 41.16 14.81
C ILE A 159 -41.60 40.26 14.60
N PRO A 160 -42.41 40.44 13.54
CA PRO A 160 -43.50 39.52 13.25
C PRO A 160 -42.90 38.13 12.93
N ALA A 161 -43.39 37.09 13.61
CA ALA A 161 -43.06 35.72 13.27
C ALA A 161 -43.69 35.41 11.91
N ASP A 162 -42.89 35.42 10.84
CA ASP A 162 -43.36 35.19 9.49
C ASP A 162 -43.99 33.78 9.39
N LYS A 163 -45.32 33.74 9.34
CA LYS A 163 -46.13 32.51 9.25
C LYS A 163 -47.14 32.52 8.09
N ASP A 164 -47.17 33.56 7.26
CA ASP A 164 -48.24 33.75 6.27
C ASP A 164 -47.72 33.86 4.83
N ARG A 165 -47.02 32.82 4.33
CA ARG A 165 -46.70 32.70 2.89
C ARG A 165 -47.07 31.36 2.24
N LEU A 166 -48.06 30.64 2.77
CA LEU A 166 -48.49 29.34 2.20
C LEU A 166 -49.99 29.21 1.85
N ASN A 167 -50.79 30.29 1.85
CA ASN A 167 -52.23 30.15 1.63
C ASN A 167 -52.91 31.13 0.64
N ASP A 168 -52.19 31.66 -0.35
CA ASP A 168 -52.79 32.51 -1.41
C ASP A 168 -52.87 31.84 -2.80
N GLY A 169 -53.17 30.54 -2.84
CA GLY A 169 -53.06 29.73 -4.06
C GLY A 169 -54.25 28.85 -4.41
N ARG A 170 -55.45 29.12 -3.88
CA ARG A 170 -56.64 28.33 -4.24
C ARG A 170 -57.93 29.13 -4.09
N GLU A 171 -58.36 29.74 -5.19
CA GLU A 171 -59.76 29.77 -5.68
C GLU A 171 -59.94 30.88 -6.73
N SER A 172 -59.65 30.55 -7.99
CA SER A 172 -60.36 31.13 -9.12
C SER A 172 -60.17 30.19 -10.30
N PHE A 173 -61.19 29.40 -10.61
CA PHE A 173 -61.67 29.09 -11.95
C PHE A 173 -62.91 28.21 -11.79
N GLY A 174 -64.08 28.85 -11.91
CA GLY A 174 -65.31 28.15 -12.23
C GLY A 174 -65.41 27.96 -13.74
N ILE A 175 -65.69 26.72 -14.16
CA ILE A 175 -66.73 26.32 -15.12
C ILE A 175 -67.20 24.92 -14.66
#